data_AF-A0A936S7G9-F1
#
_entry.id   AF-A0A936S7G9-F1
#
_cell.length_a   1.000
_cell.length_b   1.000
_cell.length_c   1.000
_cell.angle_alpha   90.00
_cell.angle_beta   90.00
_cell.angle_gamma   90.00
#
_symmetry.space_group_name_H-M   'P 1'
#
loop_
_entity.id
_entity.type
_entity.pdbx_description
1 polymer ?
#
loop_
_entity_poly.entity_id
_entity_poly.type
_entity_poly.pdbx_seq_one_letter_code
_entity_poly.pdbx_strand_id
1 'polypeptide(L)'
;MSNLIKLNAGVASIVADDAWQIVRLPAVAEEVKKQAGKVVLFKLTGAESATAEQIAATEVPAGRVVLPLSVWLARKAEFAARLAAGEVGVWLEPHELVETLAEAQPDLNVFPLIAVFIERFADGRAYSTAALLRSRFGFKHELRALGDVLRDQLFFLKRCGFDAFQIRADRSAEDALASLSDFSEPYQAAVVIDQPIWRRHAR
;
A
#
# COMPACT_ATOMS: atom_id res chain seq x y z
N MET A 1 19.68 6.69 -5.83
CA MET A 1 18.64 6.33 -6.81
C MET A 1 17.43 5.85 -6.03
N SER A 2 16.26 6.42 -6.27
CA SER A 2 15.03 5.98 -5.61
C SER A 2 14.64 4.59 -6.10
N ASN A 3 14.18 3.74 -5.19
CA ASN A 3 13.76 2.36 -5.47
C ASN A 3 12.25 2.26 -5.72
N LEU A 4 11.64 3.35 -6.19
CA LEU A 4 10.22 3.42 -6.50
C LEU A 4 9.99 3.14 -7.97
N ILE A 5 9.21 2.10 -8.26
CA ILE A 5 8.73 1.78 -9.61
C ILE A 5 7.29 2.31 -9.73
N LYS A 6 6.98 3.02 -10.82
CA LYS A 6 5.61 3.46 -11.14
C LYS A 6 5.15 2.97 -12.51
N LEU A 7 3.86 2.69 -12.61
CA LEU A 7 3.13 2.35 -13.82
C LEU A 7 2.37 3.58 -14.32
N ASN A 8 2.82 4.17 -15.42
CA ASN A 8 2.13 5.27 -16.09
C ASN A 8 1.53 4.76 -17.40
N ALA A 9 0.20 4.73 -17.50
CA ALA A 9 -0.52 4.21 -18.67
C ALA A 9 -0.03 2.81 -19.13
N GLY A 10 0.33 1.96 -18.16
CA GLY A 10 0.82 0.59 -18.42
C GLY A 10 2.32 0.47 -18.63
N VAL A 11 3.05 1.57 -18.77
CA VAL A 11 4.52 1.60 -18.90
C VAL A 11 5.15 1.71 -17.51
N ALA A 12 6.03 0.77 -17.19
CA ALA A 12 6.76 0.75 -15.93
C ALA A 12 8.06 1.55 -16.04
N SER A 13 8.37 2.36 -15.03
CA SER A 13 9.63 3.10 -14.95
C SER A 13 10.07 3.30 -13.50
N ILE A 14 11.38 3.38 -13.27
CA ILE A 14 11.95 3.75 -11.98
C ILE A 14 11.90 5.28 -11.87
N VAL A 15 11.30 5.78 -10.79
CA VAL A 15 11.17 7.21 -10.52
C VAL A 15 12.40 7.68 -9.77
N ALA A 16 13.14 8.65 -10.32
CA ALA A 16 14.36 9.17 -9.71
C ALA A 16 14.12 9.92 -8.39
N ASP A 17 13.06 10.75 -8.35
CA ASP A 17 12.71 11.58 -7.20
C ASP A 17 11.25 11.37 -6.78
N ASP A 18 11.05 10.79 -5.60
CA ASP A 18 9.73 10.69 -4.98
C ASP A 18 9.56 11.80 -3.94
N ALA A 19 8.56 12.66 -4.16
CA ALA A 19 8.27 13.79 -3.28
C ALA A 19 7.56 13.38 -1.98
N TRP A 20 7.09 12.13 -1.88
CA TRP A 20 6.32 11.62 -0.75
C TRP A 20 7.19 11.11 0.38
N GLN A 21 6.99 11.63 1.59
CA GLN A 21 7.66 11.16 2.80
C GLN A 21 6.76 10.19 3.55
N ILE A 22 7.22 8.95 3.72
CA ILE A 22 6.47 7.92 4.46
C ILE A 22 6.70 8.11 5.95
N VAL A 23 5.65 8.49 6.69
CA VAL A 23 5.69 8.62 8.13
C VAL A 23 5.48 7.24 8.76
N ARG A 24 6.39 6.86 9.67
CA ARG A 24 6.34 5.59 10.41
C ARG A 24 5.93 5.85 11.85
N LEU A 25 5.18 4.91 12.41
CA LEU A 25 4.89 4.91 13.84
C LEU A 25 6.19 4.76 14.64
N PRO A 26 6.33 5.44 15.78
CA PRO A 26 7.50 5.25 16.64
C PRO A 26 7.55 3.80 17.14
N ALA A 27 8.75 3.22 17.10
CA ALA A 27 8.99 1.88 17.60
C ALA A 27 8.72 1.86 19.12
N VAL A 28 7.71 1.10 19.54
CA VAL A 28 7.54 0.78 20.96
C VAL A 28 8.49 -0.37 21.27
N ALA A 29 9.18 -0.28 22.41
CA ALA A 29 9.91 -1.40 22.99
C ALA A 29 8.89 -2.48 23.41
N GLU A 30 8.40 -3.27 22.45
CA GLU A 30 7.53 -4.38 22.76
C GLU A 30 8.36 -5.49 23.41
N GLU A 31 8.08 -5.77 24.69
CA GLU A 31 8.56 -6.97 25.36
C GLU A 31 8.00 -8.20 24.64
N VAL A 32 8.79 -8.75 23.72
CA VAL A 32 8.55 -10.08 23.17
C VAL A 32 8.65 -11.05 24.33
N LYS A 33 7.52 -11.41 24.95
CA LYS A 33 7.44 -12.54 25.88
C LYS A 33 7.78 -13.80 25.10
N LYS A 34 9.07 -14.13 25.07
CA LYS A 34 9.59 -15.39 24.55
C LYS A 34 9.17 -16.48 25.52
N GLN A 35 8.07 -17.16 25.22
CA GLN A 35 7.75 -18.44 25.83
C GLN A 35 8.13 -19.56 24.85
N ALA A 36 8.71 -20.63 25.38
CA ALA A 36 9.31 -21.73 24.64
C ALA A 36 8.41 -22.25 23.49
N GLY A 37 8.87 -22.09 22.25
CA GLY A 37 8.17 -22.54 21.03
C GLY A 37 7.44 -21.42 20.29
N LYS A 38 8.19 -20.70 19.43
CA LYS A 38 7.75 -19.76 18.38
C LYS A 38 6.37 -19.10 18.63
N VAL A 39 6.37 -18.03 19.43
CA VAL A 39 5.22 -17.11 19.51
C VAL A 39 5.03 -16.47 18.12
N VAL A 40 4.00 -16.89 17.39
CA VAL A 40 3.53 -16.17 16.20
C VAL A 40 2.39 -15.28 16.68
N LEU A 41 2.69 -14.00 16.92
CA LEU A 41 1.66 -13.00 17.19
C LEU A 41 0.85 -12.82 15.91
N PHE A 42 -0.37 -13.35 15.88
CA PHE A 42 -1.33 -13.04 14.83
C PHE A 42 -2.18 -11.86 15.29
N LYS A 43 -1.90 -10.65 14.77
CA LYS A 43 -2.86 -9.54 14.91
C LYS A 43 -4.12 -9.92 14.11
N LEU A 44 -5.26 -9.98 14.80
CA LEU A 44 -6.55 -10.19 14.18
C LEU A 44 -6.86 -9.03 13.24
N THR A 45 -7.55 -9.32 12.13
CA THR A 45 -8.02 -8.28 11.21
C THR A 45 -8.92 -7.30 11.96
N GLY A 46 -8.64 -6.00 11.84
CA GLY A 46 -9.34 -4.92 12.55
C GLY A 46 -8.81 -4.61 13.95
N ALA A 47 -7.75 -5.28 14.43
CA ALA A 47 -7.10 -4.91 15.68
C ALA A 47 -6.45 -3.52 15.59
N GLU A 48 -6.35 -2.84 16.73
CA GLU A 48 -5.71 -1.52 16.80
C GLU A 48 -4.23 -1.61 16.41
N SER A 49 -3.84 -0.76 15.44
CA SER A 49 -2.47 -0.75 14.91
C SER A 49 -1.49 0.02 15.78
N ALA A 50 -1.94 1.04 16.50
CA ALA A 50 -1.10 1.93 17.31
C ALA A 50 -1.81 2.34 18.61
N THR A 51 -1.04 2.50 19.69
CA THR A 51 -1.56 3.06 20.93
C THR A 51 -1.76 4.57 20.82
N ALA A 52 -2.61 5.16 21.66
CA ALA A 52 -2.82 6.61 21.72
C ALA A 52 -1.50 7.39 21.95
N GLU A 53 -0.57 6.83 22.73
CA GLU A 53 0.75 7.40 22.97
C GLU A 53 1.62 7.40 21.70
N GLN A 54 1.65 6.30 20.94
CA GLN A 54 2.36 6.24 19.66
C GLN A 54 1.78 7.24 18.66
N ILE A 55 0.46 7.33 18.60
CA ILE A 55 -0.23 8.29 17.76
C ILE A 55 0.17 9.70 18.16
N ALA A 56 0.15 10.05 19.45
CA ALA A 56 0.54 11.37 19.97
C ALA A 56 2.03 11.71 19.75
N ALA A 57 2.91 10.71 19.84
CA ALA A 57 4.35 10.88 19.63
C ALA A 57 4.75 10.90 18.15
N THR A 58 3.84 10.60 17.21
CA THR A 58 4.17 10.62 15.78
C THR A 58 4.36 12.05 15.29
N GLU A 59 5.60 12.37 14.91
CA GLU A 59 5.96 13.63 14.26
C GLU A 59 5.64 13.58 12.77
N VAL A 60 5.00 14.63 12.26
CA VAL A 60 4.61 14.73 10.85
C VAL A 60 5.35 15.90 10.19
N PRO A 61 6.26 15.64 9.23
CA PRO A 61 7.00 16.70 8.56
C PRO A 61 6.09 17.54 7.63
N ALA A 62 6.61 18.70 7.23
CA ALA A 62 5.97 19.54 6.22
C ALA A 62 6.09 18.94 4.81
N GLY A 63 5.20 19.35 3.90
CA GLY A 63 5.19 18.89 2.50
C GLY A 63 4.33 17.63 2.28
N ARG A 64 4.64 16.84 1.26
CA ARG A 64 3.85 15.66 0.90
C ARG A 64 4.18 14.47 1.79
N VAL A 65 3.20 13.98 2.55
CA VAL A 65 3.39 12.92 3.55
C VAL A 65 2.41 11.77 3.36
N VAL A 66 2.86 10.55 3.62
CA VAL A 66 2.02 9.35 3.68
C VAL A 66 1.92 8.92 5.14
N LEU A 67 0.74 9.08 5.73
CA LEU A 67 0.51 8.87 7.15
C LEU A 67 -0.02 7.46 7.45
N PRO A 68 0.34 6.85 8.59
CA PRO A 68 -0.34 5.65 9.06
C PRO A 68 -1.84 5.93 9.22
N LEU A 69 -2.71 4.99 8.82
CA LEU A 69 -4.17 5.14 8.90
C LEU A 69 -4.61 5.56 10.31
N SER A 70 -4.12 4.88 11.36
CA SER A 70 -4.39 5.20 12.76
C SER A 70 -4.08 6.66 13.15
N VAL A 71 -2.95 7.21 12.69
CA VAL A 71 -2.56 8.60 12.97
C VAL A 71 -3.46 9.59 12.24
N TRP A 72 -3.76 9.31 10.97
CA TRP A 72 -4.65 10.14 10.18
C TRP A 72 -6.08 10.17 10.75
N LEU A 73 -6.61 9.01 11.18
CA LEU A 73 -7.92 8.91 11.82
C LEU A 73 -8.02 9.75 13.10
N ALA A 74 -7.02 9.65 13.97
CA ALA A 74 -7.01 10.35 15.25
C ALA A 74 -6.83 11.87 15.11
N ARG A 75 -6.08 12.32 14.09
CA ARG A 75 -5.72 13.74 13.87
C ARG A 75 -6.35 14.34 12.62
N LYS A 76 -7.49 13.80 12.17
CA LYS A 76 -8.11 14.18 10.90
C LYS A 76 -8.29 15.69 10.71
N ALA A 77 -8.71 16.39 11.78
CA ALA A 77 -8.93 17.84 11.74
C ALA A 77 -7.66 18.65 11.48
N GLU A 78 -6.51 18.20 11.98
CA GLU A 78 -5.20 18.85 11.78
C GLU A 78 -4.77 18.80 10.30
N PHE A 79 -5.08 17.69 9.63
CA PHE A 79 -4.65 17.44 8.25
C PHE A 79 -5.65 17.90 7.19
N ALA A 80 -6.82 18.43 7.57
CA ALA A 80 -7.87 18.79 6.62
C ALA A 80 -7.40 19.78 5.53
N ALA A 81 -6.65 20.83 5.93
CA ALA A 81 -6.12 21.82 4.99
C ALA A 81 -5.06 21.23 4.05
N ARG A 82 -4.16 20.39 4.57
CA ARG A 82 -3.10 19.73 3.79
C ARG A 82 -3.67 18.66 2.85
N LEU A 83 -4.74 17.97 3.27
CA LEU A 83 -5.46 17.02 2.43
C LEU A 83 -6.12 17.74 1.24
N ALA A 84 -6.77 18.89 1.49
CA ALA A 84 -7.34 19.71 0.42
C ALA A 84 -6.26 20.25 -0.55
N ALA A 85 -5.04 20.47 -0.07
CA ALA A 85 -3.89 20.82 -0.90
C ALA A 85 -3.25 19.62 -1.64
N GLY A 86 -3.74 18.39 -1.42
CA GLY A 86 -3.19 17.18 -2.04
C GLY A 86 -1.82 16.78 -1.49
N GLU A 87 -1.53 17.11 -0.23
CA GLU A 87 -0.24 16.82 0.42
C GLU A 87 -0.29 15.63 1.38
N VAL A 88 -1.46 15.01 1.54
CA VAL A 88 -1.66 13.92 2.51
C VAL A 88 -2.11 12.67 1.77
N GLY A 89 -1.29 11.64 1.85
CA GLY A 89 -1.67 10.26 1.56
C GLY A 89 -1.81 9.46 2.84
N VAL A 90 -2.40 8.27 2.75
CA VAL A 90 -2.53 7.34 3.87
C VAL A 90 -1.93 5.99 3.51
N TRP A 91 -1.35 5.30 4.48
CA TRP A 91 -0.93 3.91 4.32
C TRP A 91 -1.60 3.00 5.34
N LEU A 92 -1.98 1.82 4.88
CA LEU A 92 -2.67 0.80 5.69
C LEU A 92 -1.70 -0.30 6.11
N GLU A 93 -1.79 -0.71 7.36
CA GLU A 93 -1.19 -1.95 7.86
C GLU A 93 -1.92 -3.18 7.29
N PRO A 94 -1.28 -4.36 7.22
CA PRO A 94 -1.87 -5.55 6.60
C PRO A 94 -3.18 -6.03 7.23
N HIS A 95 -3.40 -5.70 8.51
CA HIS A 95 -4.55 -6.12 9.29
C HIS A 95 -5.64 -5.04 9.39
N GLU A 96 -5.38 -3.82 8.90
CA GLU A 96 -6.37 -2.75 8.84
C GLU A 96 -7.35 -2.97 7.68
N LEU A 97 -8.60 -2.57 7.90
CA LEU A 97 -9.67 -2.71 6.92
C LEU A 97 -9.79 -1.44 6.07
N VAL A 98 -10.03 -1.60 4.77
CA VAL A 98 -10.31 -0.47 3.86
C VAL A 98 -11.62 0.21 4.25
N GLU A 99 -12.57 -0.57 4.74
CA GLU A 99 -13.86 -0.12 5.26
C GLU A 99 -13.68 0.94 6.35
N THR A 100 -12.72 0.77 7.27
CA THR A 100 -12.44 1.76 8.33
C THR A 100 -12.03 3.11 7.75
N LEU A 101 -11.22 3.11 6.69
CA LEU A 101 -10.86 4.34 5.97
C LEU A 101 -12.09 4.95 5.26
N ALA A 102 -12.89 4.12 4.59
CA ALA A 102 -14.07 4.57 3.84
C ALA A 102 -15.20 5.11 4.74
N GLU A 103 -15.37 4.56 5.95
CA GLU A 103 -16.29 5.07 6.96
C GLU A 103 -15.87 6.46 7.45
N ALA A 104 -14.57 6.64 7.70
CA ALA A 104 -14.02 7.91 8.15
C ALA A 104 -13.98 8.95 7.04
N GLN A 105 -13.76 8.55 5.78
CA GLN A 105 -13.73 9.43 4.62
C GLN A 105 -14.48 8.77 3.44
N PRO A 106 -15.75 9.16 3.19
CA PRO A 106 -16.57 8.54 2.15
C PRO A 106 -16.00 8.66 0.73
N ASP A 107 -15.36 9.79 0.40
CA ASP A 107 -14.66 9.95 -0.87
C ASP A 107 -13.16 9.71 -0.69
N LEU A 108 -12.69 8.52 -1.09
CA LEU A 108 -11.27 8.17 -1.05
C LEU A 108 -10.43 8.88 -2.11
N ASN A 109 -11.04 9.48 -3.13
CA ASN A 109 -10.29 10.18 -4.18
C ASN A 109 -9.78 11.56 -3.74
N VAL A 110 -10.09 12.00 -2.52
CA VAL A 110 -9.39 13.14 -1.90
C VAL A 110 -7.92 12.84 -1.64
N PHE A 111 -7.56 11.55 -1.51
CA PHE A 111 -6.18 11.14 -1.33
C PHE A 111 -5.49 11.01 -2.70
N PRO A 112 -4.41 11.76 -2.97
CA PRO A 112 -3.61 11.57 -4.17
C PRO A 112 -2.82 10.25 -4.14
N LEU A 113 -2.68 9.63 -2.96
CA LEU A 113 -1.91 8.41 -2.74
C LEU A 113 -2.51 7.62 -1.57
N ILE A 114 -2.83 6.35 -1.83
CA ILE A 114 -3.06 5.34 -0.80
C ILE A 114 -1.98 4.28 -0.92
N ALA A 115 -1.35 3.94 0.18
CA ALA A 115 -0.35 2.89 0.23
C ALA A 115 -0.82 1.70 1.08
N VAL A 116 -0.33 0.50 0.77
CA VAL A 116 -0.62 -0.71 1.53
C VAL A 116 0.71 -1.34 1.92
N PHE A 117 0.91 -1.55 3.22
CA PHE A 117 2.12 -2.16 3.75
C PHE A 117 2.04 -3.69 3.65
N ILE A 118 3.13 -4.28 3.19
CA ILE A 118 3.34 -5.72 3.09
C ILE A 118 4.40 -6.07 4.14
N GLU A 119 3.98 -6.70 5.23
CA GLU A 119 4.88 -7.06 6.33
C GLU A 119 5.86 -8.16 5.92
N ARG A 120 5.35 -9.17 5.21
CA ARG A 120 6.11 -10.33 4.75
C ARG A 120 5.55 -10.86 3.44
N PHE A 121 6.41 -11.49 2.65
CA PHE A 121 6.03 -12.08 1.36
C PHE A 121 4.80 -13.00 1.40
N ALA A 122 4.63 -13.79 2.48
CA ALA A 122 3.55 -14.76 2.61
C ALA A 122 2.19 -14.13 2.93
N ASP A 123 2.12 -12.81 3.14
CA ASP A 123 0.88 -12.10 3.41
C ASP A 123 0.14 -11.75 2.12
N GLY A 124 -1.00 -12.40 1.89
CA GLY A 124 -1.85 -12.16 0.73
C GLY A 124 -2.87 -11.04 0.89
N ARG A 125 -3.00 -10.41 2.06
CA ARG A 125 -4.09 -9.44 2.33
C ARG A 125 -4.01 -8.20 1.46
N ALA A 126 -2.79 -7.75 1.15
CA ALA A 126 -2.56 -6.59 0.30
C ALA A 126 -3.21 -6.71 -1.10
N TYR A 127 -3.29 -7.92 -1.66
CA TYR A 127 -3.94 -8.17 -2.95
C TYR A 127 -5.45 -7.90 -2.88
N SER A 128 -6.11 -8.40 -1.83
CA SER A 128 -7.54 -8.18 -1.59
C SER A 128 -7.84 -6.71 -1.26
N THR A 129 -7.01 -6.07 -0.43
CA THR A 129 -7.10 -4.65 -0.08
C THR A 129 -7.03 -3.78 -1.35
N ALA A 130 -6.05 -4.02 -2.22
CA ALA A 130 -5.92 -3.30 -3.47
C ALA A 130 -7.11 -3.52 -4.41
N ALA A 131 -7.56 -4.78 -4.50
CA ALA A 131 -8.69 -5.10 -5.33
C ALA A 131 -9.97 -4.41 -4.88
N LEU A 132 -10.23 -4.35 -3.56
CA LEU A 132 -11.37 -3.62 -2.99
C LEU A 132 -11.26 -2.11 -3.23
N LEU A 133 -10.08 -1.52 -3.02
CA LEU A 133 -9.83 -0.10 -3.26
C LEU A 133 -10.20 0.31 -4.68
N ARG A 134 -9.79 -0.48 -5.68
CA ARG A 134 -10.09 -0.19 -7.09
C ARG A 134 -11.52 -0.51 -7.50
N SER A 135 -12.04 -1.67 -7.10
CA SER A 135 -13.34 -2.17 -7.59
C SER A 135 -14.52 -1.63 -6.81
N ARG A 136 -14.54 -1.81 -5.48
CA ARG A 136 -15.67 -1.45 -4.61
C ARG A 136 -15.66 0.02 -4.24
N PHE A 137 -14.49 0.57 -3.90
CA PHE A 137 -14.36 1.95 -3.45
C PHE A 137 -13.95 2.92 -4.57
N GLY A 138 -13.66 2.41 -5.77
CA GLY A 138 -13.43 3.22 -6.97
C GLY A 138 -12.27 4.20 -6.84
N PHE A 139 -11.23 3.86 -6.07
CA PHE A 139 -10.04 4.69 -5.90
C PHE A 139 -9.23 4.76 -7.20
N LYS A 140 -8.93 5.98 -7.68
CA LYS A 140 -8.33 6.22 -9.01
C LYS A 140 -6.90 6.75 -8.98
N HIS A 141 -6.44 7.24 -7.84
CA HIS A 141 -5.10 7.80 -7.72
C HIS A 141 -4.05 6.72 -7.45
N GLU A 142 -2.85 7.13 -7.07
CA GLU A 142 -1.70 6.24 -6.89
C GLU A 142 -1.99 5.24 -5.77
N LEU A 143 -1.87 3.95 -6.09
CA LEU A 143 -1.97 2.84 -5.15
C LEU A 143 -0.59 2.17 -5.03
N ARG A 144 0.06 2.40 -3.90
CA ARG A 144 1.47 2.04 -3.69
C ARG A 144 1.64 0.84 -2.76
N ALA A 145 2.41 -0.16 -3.18
CA ALA A 145 2.87 -1.23 -2.31
C ALA A 145 4.14 -0.80 -1.55
N LEU A 146 4.13 -0.96 -0.23
CA LEU A 146 5.25 -0.64 0.68
C LEU A 146 5.69 -1.88 1.46
N GLY A 147 6.92 -1.90 1.97
CA GLY A 147 7.41 -2.95 2.87
C GLY A 147 8.19 -4.04 2.15
N ASP A 148 7.91 -5.31 2.43
CA ASP A 148 8.61 -6.46 1.86
C ASP A 148 8.08 -6.84 0.47
N VAL A 149 8.12 -5.88 -0.46
CA VAL A 149 7.73 -6.10 -1.85
C VAL A 149 8.83 -6.89 -2.58
N LEU A 150 8.50 -8.08 -3.05
CA LEU A 150 9.40 -8.93 -3.84
C LEU A 150 9.16 -8.77 -5.34
N ARG A 151 10.26 -8.88 -6.12
CA ARG A 151 10.25 -8.93 -7.59
C ARG A 151 9.15 -9.84 -8.13
N ASP A 152 9.06 -11.07 -7.64
CA ASP A 152 8.15 -12.10 -8.15
C ASP A 152 6.65 -11.77 -7.91
N GLN A 153 6.36 -10.81 -7.02
CA GLN A 153 4.99 -10.39 -6.69
C GLN A 153 4.48 -9.24 -7.56
N LEU A 154 5.38 -8.46 -8.19
CA LEU A 154 5.03 -7.22 -8.89
C LEU A 154 3.99 -7.43 -9.98
N PHE A 155 4.14 -8.48 -10.80
CA PHE A 155 3.18 -8.81 -11.85
C PHE A 155 1.77 -9.05 -11.28
N PHE A 156 1.65 -9.78 -10.16
CA PHE A 156 0.38 -10.08 -9.54
C PHE A 156 -0.22 -8.88 -8.81
N LEU A 157 0.61 -8.09 -8.11
CA LEU A 157 0.17 -6.87 -7.45
C LEU A 157 -0.36 -5.86 -8.47
N LYS A 158 0.32 -5.69 -9.61
CA LYS A 158 -0.16 -4.89 -10.75
C LYS A 158 -1.56 -5.31 -11.16
N ARG A 159 -1.81 -6.61 -11.31
CA ARG A 159 -3.13 -7.13 -11.73
C ARG A 159 -4.25 -6.83 -10.73
N CYS A 160 -3.95 -6.78 -9.43
CA CYS A 160 -4.89 -6.39 -8.39
C CYS A 160 -5.15 -4.89 -8.33
N GLY A 161 -4.34 -4.07 -9.01
CA GLY A 161 -4.57 -2.64 -9.17
C GLY A 161 -3.51 -1.72 -8.56
N PHE A 162 -2.41 -2.27 -8.03
CA PHE A 162 -1.26 -1.45 -7.64
C PHE A 162 -0.61 -0.82 -8.89
N ASP A 163 -0.24 0.44 -8.77
CA ASP A 163 0.47 1.19 -9.82
C ASP A 163 1.84 1.72 -9.38
N ALA A 164 2.16 1.66 -8.08
CA ALA A 164 3.46 2.03 -7.56
C ALA A 164 4.02 0.96 -6.61
N PHE A 165 5.32 0.71 -6.68
CA PHE A 165 6.01 -0.34 -5.89
C PHE A 165 7.26 0.24 -5.27
N GLN A 166 7.28 0.35 -3.95
CA GLN A 166 8.48 0.76 -3.21
C GLN A 166 9.33 -0.48 -2.93
N ILE A 167 10.38 -0.65 -3.72
CA ILE A 167 11.38 -1.69 -3.52
C ILE A 167 12.30 -1.29 -2.36
N ARG A 168 12.68 -2.26 -1.54
CA ARG A 168 13.60 -2.05 -0.42
C ARG A 168 14.99 -1.67 -0.92
N ALA A 169 15.73 -0.89 -0.11
CA ALA A 169 17.06 -0.41 -0.47
C ALA A 169 18.12 -1.50 -0.65
N ASP A 170 17.89 -2.69 -0.09
CA ASP A 170 18.74 -3.87 -0.22
C ASP A 170 18.43 -4.73 -1.45
N ARG A 171 17.53 -4.29 -2.34
CA ARG A 171 17.13 -5.01 -3.55
C ARG A 171 17.25 -4.12 -4.80
N SER A 172 17.48 -4.75 -5.95
CA SER A 172 17.57 -4.09 -7.25
C SER A 172 16.18 -3.70 -7.77
N ALA A 173 15.96 -2.40 -7.97
CA ALA A 173 14.72 -1.90 -8.59
C ALA A 173 14.68 -2.20 -10.09
N GLU A 174 15.84 -2.29 -10.75
CA GLU A 174 15.99 -2.67 -12.15
C GLU A 174 15.55 -4.11 -12.39
N ASP A 175 15.97 -5.05 -11.53
CA ASP A 175 15.55 -6.45 -11.63
C ASP A 175 14.06 -6.59 -11.33
N ALA A 176 13.56 -5.84 -10.35
CA ALA A 176 12.14 -5.78 -10.03
C ALA A 176 11.31 -5.21 -11.19
N LEU A 177 11.81 -4.19 -11.89
CA LEU A 177 11.13 -3.61 -13.06
C LEU A 177 10.91 -4.67 -14.15
N ALA A 178 11.91 -5.53 -14.39
CA ALA A 178 11.83 -6.59 -15.39
C ALA A 178 10.71 -7.63 -15.11
N SER A 179 10.39 -7.90 -13.84
CA SER A 179 9.38 -8.92 -13.51
C SER A 179 7.94 -8.52 -13.85
N LEU A 180 7.68 -7.22 -14.05
CA LEU A 180 6.38 -6.76 -14.53
C LEU A 180 6.05 -7.26 -15.95
N SER A 181 7.04 -7.79 -16.65
CA SER A 181 6.93 -8.41 -17.98
C SER A 181 7.20 -9.93 -18.00
N ASP A 182 7.30 -10.60 -16.84
CA ASP A 182 7.56 -12.06 -16.79
C ASP A 182 6.46 -12.90 -17.47
N PHE A 183 5.24 -12.36 -17.57
CA PHE A 183 4.13 -13.01 -18.25
C PHE A 183 3.50 -12.08 -19.29
N SER A 184 3.32 -12.60 -20.50
CA SER A 184 2.72 -11.84 -21.60
C SER A 184 1.22 -11.60 -21.38
N GLU A 185 0.47 -12.64 -21.01
CA GLU A 185 -0.98 -12.54 -20.82
C GLU A 185 -1.51 -13.35 -19.63
N PRO A 186 -2.38 -12.76 -18.80
CA PRO A 186 -3.23 -13.46 -17.85
C PRO A 186 -4.14 -14.52 -18.47
N TYR A 187 -4.23 -15.71 -17.85
CA TYR A 187 -5.36 -16.60 -18.10
C TYR A 187 -6.66 -16.08 -17.45
N GLN A 188 -6.61 -15.80 -16.15
CA GLN A 188 -7.76 -15.34 -15.35
C GLN A 188 -8.00 -13.84 -15.47
N ALA A 189 -9.25 -13.41 -15.26
CA ALA A 189 -9.60 -12.02 -15.03
C ALA A 189 -8.99 -11.49 -13.71
N ALA A 190 -8.87 -10.18 -13.60
CA ALA A 190 -8.45 -9.44 -12.43
C ALA A 190 -9.03 -8.01 -12.49
N VAL A 191 -8.64 -7.15 -11.55
CA VAL A 191 -9.13 -5.77 -11.48
C VAL A 191 -8.71 -4.95 -12.69
N VAL A 192 -7.46 -5.12 -13.16
CA VAL A 192 -6.95 -4.36 -14.32
C VAL A 192 -7.44 -4.92 -15.66
N ILE A 193 -7.62 -6.24 -15.76
CA ILE A 193 -8.14 -6.92 -16.96
C ILE A 193 -9.33 -7.76 -16.51
N ASP A 194 -10.54 -7.24 -16.68
CA ASP A 194 -11.79 -7.80 -16.17
C ASP A 194 -12.26 -9.06 -16.91
N GLN A 195 -11.68 -9.35 -18.07
CA GLN A 195 -12.02 -10.51 -18.90
C GLN A 195 -10.90 -11.56 -18.92
N PRO A 196 -11.24 -12.86 -18.72
CA PRO A 196 -10.28 -13.93 -18.86
C PRO A 196 -9.89 -14.13 -20.33
N ILE A 197 -8.72 -14.74 -20.58
CA ILE A 197 -8.15 -14.87 -21.94
C ILE A 197 -9.09 -15.53 -22.95
N TRP A 198 -9.85 -16.55 -22.54
CA TRP A 198 -10.76 -17.28 -23.41
C TRP A 198 -12.02 -16.49 -23.81
N ARG A 199 -12.27 -15.32 -23.19
CA ARG A 199 -13.27 -14.35 -23.67
C ARG A 199 -12.65 -13.26 -24.54
N ARG A 200 -11.34 -13.01 -24.41
CA ARG A 200 -10.61 -11.95 -25.14
C ARG A 200 -10.21 -12.41 -26.54
N HIS A 201 -9.95 -13.70 -26.71
CA HIS A 201 -9.61 -14.30 -28.00
C HIS A 201 -10.81 -15.06 -28.55
N ALA A 202 -11.21 -14.74 -29.78
CA ALA A 202 -12.18 -15.53 -30.52
C ALA A 202 -11.58 -16.92 -30.82
N ARG A 203 -12.40 -17.96 -30.70
CA ARG A 203 -12.00 -19.33 -31.05
C ARG A 203 -11.98 -19.52 -32.57
#